data_AF-A0A7T0JJF8-F1
#
_entry.id   AF-A0A7T0JJF8-F1
#
_cell.length_a   1.000
_cell.length_b   1.000
_cell.length_c   1.000
_cell.angle_alpha   90.00
_cell.angle_beta   90.00
_cell.angle_gamma   90.00
#
_symmetry.space_group_name_H-M   'P 1'
#
loop_
_entity.id
_entity.type
_entity.pdbx_description
1 polymer ?
#
loop_
_entity_poly.entity_id
_entity_poly.type
_entity_poly.pdbx_seq_one_letter_code
_entity_poly.pdbx_strand_id
1 'polypeptide(L)'
;MMDNKIRQQGLTLLELAVVLLIMIALGGLALPYVAGTGQMAACQATDATMLAVKEAIVGGGGPGYYDDLLGQMPRNQPASTDYNLRYLFEKPAGWGVYKPSTAIGWRGPYLQGGESAPGGLDASFIDVFDASGNPAGKVHAAITSTAGFQVPDAWHRPIVLQIPYYDPDGTGTEYSAGYYPDQARLVSAGPNGIITTPIDDGDADPRGDDRVLLLKIPDPGGNTPCDKM
;
A
#
# COMPACT_ATOMS: atom_id res chain seq x y z
N MET A 1 -9.60 -57.21 -61.69
CA MET A 1 -10.01 -57.01 -60.28
C MET A 1 -9.13 -55.89 -59.76
N MET A 2 -9.70 -54.68 -59.70
CA MET A 2 -9.03 -53.46 -59.27
C MET A 2 -9.11 -53.38 -57.76
N ASP A 3 -7.98 -53.19 -57.08
CA ASP A 3 -7.98 -52.77 -55.69
C ASP A 3 -6.90 -51.71 -55.50
N ASN A 4 -7.36 -50.47 -55.38
CA ASN A 4 -6.58 -49.24 -55.38
C ASN A 4 -6.44 -48.79 -53.92
N LYS A 5 -5.44 -49.30 -53.19
CA LYS A 5 -5.15 -48.84 -51.81
C LYS A 5 -4.23 -47.62 -51.86
N ILE A 6 -4.83 -46.42 -51.96
CA ILE A 6 -4.11 -45.16 -51.79
C ILE A 6 -3.91 -44.86 -50.30
N ARG A 7 -2.63 -44.90 -49.90
CA ARG A 7 -1.93 -44.12 -48.86
C ARG A 7 -2.77 -43.41 -47.79
N GLN A 8 -2.75 -43.93 -46.57
CA GLN A 8 -3.05 -43.18 -45.34
C GLN A 8 -2.11 -43.61 -44.19
N GLN A 9 -0.81 -43.32 -44.27
CA GLN A 9 0.12 -43.51 -43.12
C GLN A 9 1.29 -42.51 -43.13
N GLY A 10 1.01 -41.22 -43.35
CA GLY A 10 2.07 -40.19 -43.45
C GLY A 10 1.73 -38.85 -42.81
N LEU A 11 0.87 -38.81 -41.80
CA LEU A 11 0.32 -37.56 -41.25
C LEU A 11 0.63 -37.32 -39.76
N THR A 12 1.48 -38.11 -39.09
CA THR A 12 1.67 -37.94 -37.63
C THR A 12 2.81 -37.00 -37.25
N LEU A 13 3.95 -37.05 -37.96
CA LEU A 13 5.16 -36.34 -37.54
C LEU A 13 5.16 -34.87 -38.01
N LEU A 14 4.71 -34.62 -39.25
CA LEU A 14 4.64 -33.27 -39.80
C LEU A 14 3.51 -32.44 -39.18
N GLU A 15 2.35 -33.05 -38.92
CA GLU A 15 1.23 -32.39 -38.23
C GLU A 15 1.62 -32.01 -36.80
N LEU A 16 2.29 -32.91 -36.07
CA LEU A 16 2.75 -32.62 -34.71
C LEU A 16 3.83 -31.53 -34.69
N ALA A 17 4.72 -31.49 -35.68
CA ALA A 17 5.71 -30.41 -35.81
C ALA A 17 5.06 -29.05 -36.12
N VAL A 18 4.04 -29.01 -36.98
CA VAL A 18 3.29 -27.79 -37.30
C VAL A 18 2.50 -27.29 -36.08
N VAL A 19 1.82 -28.19 -35.36
CA VAL A 19 1.08 -27.85 -34.13
C VAL A 19 2.04 -27.33 -33.06
N LEU A 20 3.21 -27.95 -32.89
CA LEU A 20 4.23 -27.48 -31.94
C LEU A 20 4.71 -26.07 -32.30
N LEU A 21 4.99 -25.80 -33.58
CA LEU A 21 5.41 -24.47 -34.06
C LEU A 21 4.34 -23.41 -33.79
N ILE A 22 3.07 -23.74 -34.05
CA ILE A 22 1.93 -22.85 -33.78
C ILE A 22 1.80 -22.59 -32.28
N MET A 23 1.96 -23.62 -31.42
CA MET A 23 1.90 -23.46 -29.96
C MET A 23 3.06 -22.61 -29.43
N ILE A 24 4.28 -22.76 -29.95
CA ILE A 24 5.42 -21.92 -29.56
C ILE A 24 5.19 -20.47 -30.00
N ALA A 25 4.69 -20.25 -31.22
CA ALA A 25 4.39 -18.91 -31.72
C ALA A 25 3.29 -18.22 -30.89
N LEU A 26 2.21 -18.93 -30.56
CA LEU A 26 1.13 -18.43 -29.70
C LEU A 26 1.60 -18.19 -28.26
N GLY A 27 2.38 -19.12 -27.69
CA GLY A 27 2.95 -18.98 -26.36
C GLY A 27 3.88 -17.77 -26.25
N GLY A 28 4.71 -17.52 -27.25
CA GLY A 28 5.57 -16.34 -27.31
C GLY A 28 4.79 -15.01 -27.38
N LEU A 29 3.61 -15.01 -28.01
CA LEU A 29 2.78 -13.81 -28.16
C LEU A 29 1.89 -13.54 -26.93
N ALA A 30 1.47 -14.59 -26.22
CA ALA A 30 0.61 -14.47 -25.03
C ALA A 30 1.35 -13.97 -23.78
N LEU A 31 2.63 -14.33 -23.60
CA LEU A 31 3.41 -13.98 -22.41
C LEU A 31 3.52 -12.47 -22.11
N PRO A 32 3.87 -11.59 -23.06
CA PRO A 32 3.99 -10.16 -22.76
C PRO A 32 2.64 -9.48 -22.45
N TYR A 33 1.53 -9.99 -22.99
CA TYR A 33 0.21 -9.38 -22.82
C TYR A 33 -0.35 -9.59 -21.39
N VAL A 34 -0.09 -10.75 -20.79
CA VAL A 34 -0.56 -11.07 -19.43
C VAL A 34 0.23 -10.32 -18.35
N ALA A 35 1.52 -10.04 -18.59
CA ALA A 35 2.36 -9.32 -17.63
C ALA A 35 1.93 -7.85 -17.44
N GLY A 36 1.65 -7.12 -18.53
CA GLY A 36 1.23 -5.70 -18.46
C GLY A 36 -0.16 -5.50 -17.85
N THR A 37 -1.07 -6.45 -18.06
CA THR A 37 -2.42 -6.41 -17.46
C THR A 37 -2.40 -6.67 -15.95
N GLY A 38 -1.46 -7.49 -15.47
CA GLY A 38 -1.27 -7.75 -14.04
C GLY A 38 -0.83 -6.51 -13.25
N GLN A 39 0.11 -5.72 -13.76
CA GLN A 39 0.58 -4.50 -13.09
C GLN A 39 -0.51 -3.44 -12.98
N MET A 40 -1.27 -3.23 -14.06
CA MET A 40 -2.39 -2.30 -14.05
C MET A 40 -3.47 -2.72 -13.03
N ALA A 41 -3.82 -4.00 -13.00
CA ALA A 41 -4.79 -4.53 -12.05
C ALA A 41 -4.31 -4.39 -10.59
N ALA A 42 -3.03 -4.67 -10.32
CA ALA A 42 -2.44 -4.51 -9.01
C ALA A 42 -2.44 -3.05 -8.53
N CYS A 43 -2.11 -2.12 -9.43
CA CYS A 43 -2.18 -0.68 -9.16
C CYS A 43 -3.59 -0.22 -8.78
N GLN A 44 -4.60 -0.59 -9.58
CA GLN A 44 -6.00 -0.24 -9.29
C GLN A 44 -6.53 -0.88 -8.01
N ALA A 45 -6.16 -2.14 -7.74
CA ALA A 45 -6.53 -2.82 -6.50
C ALA A 45 -5.88 -2.16 -5.28
N THR A 46 -4.65 -1.68 -5.41
CA THR A 46 -3.95 -0.93 -4.36
C THR A 46 -4.64 0.41 -4.08
N ASP A 47 -5.00 1.16 -5.11
CA ASP A 47 -5.75 2.42 -4.95
C ASP A 47 -7.10 2.21 -4.26
N ALA A 48 -7.83 1.16 -4.65
CA ALA A 48 -9.09 0.79 -4.00
C ALA A 48 -8.90 0.41 -2.53
N THR A 49 -7.82 -0.32 -2.21
CA THR A 49 -7.47 -0.69 -0.84
C THR A 49 -7.14 0.56 -0.01
N MET A 50 -6.33 1.48 -0.53
CA MET A 50 -6.04 2.75 0.13
C MET A 50 -7.30 3.58 0.37
N LEU A 51 -8.25 3.58 -0.57
CA LEU A 51 -9.53 4.28 -0.39
C LEU A 51 -10.35 3.66 0.76
N ALA A 52 -10.43 2.34 0.84
CA ALA A 52 -11.12 1.66 1.93
C ALA A 52 -10.46 1.94 3.30
N VAL A 53 -9.13 1.96 3.35
CA VAL A 53 -8.38 2.35 4.57
C VAL A 53 -8.64 3.81 4.92
N LYS A 54 -8.65 4.71 3.94
CA LYS A 54 -8.99 6.12 4.15
C LYS A 54 -10.39 6.25 4.75
N GLU A 55 -11.39 5.57 4.22
CA GLU A 55 -12.75 5.57 4.78
C GLU A 55 -12.79 5.03 6.21
N ALA A 56 -12.01 3.99 6.54
CA ALA A 56 -11.90 3.48 7.90
C ALA A 56 -11.26 4.50 8.88
N ILE A 57 -10.30 5.31 8.40
CA ILE A 57 -9.64 6.35 9.19
C ILE A 57 -10.52 7.59 9.32
N VAL A 58 -10.81 8.28 8.22
CA VAL A 58 -11.47 9.60 8.24
C VAL A 58 -12.98 9.55 8.08
N GLY A 59 -13.56 8.39 7.76
CA GLY A 59 -14.98 8.23 7.46
C GLY A 59 -15.29 8.40 5.97
N GLY A 60 -16.19 7.56 5.44
CA GLY A 60 -16.73 7.67 4.07
C GLY A 60 -18.24 7.96 4.04
N GLY A 61 -19.01 7.28 4.88
CA GLY A 61 -20.46 7.47 5.05
C GLY A 61 -20.92 7.45 6.52
N GLY A 62 -19.97 7.42 7.45
CA GLY A 62 -20.18 7.41 8.89
C GLY A 62 -18.86 7.71 9.62
N PRO A 63 -18.88 7.86 10.95
CA PRO A 63 -17.69 8.19 11.74
C PRO A 63 -16.63 7.09 11.63
N GLY A 64 -15.40 7.50 11.28
CA GLY A 64 -14.22 6.64 11.25
C GLY A 64 -13.40 6.69 12.54
N TYR A 65 -12.22 6.07 12.53
CA TYR A 65 -11.26 6.09 13.64
C TYR A 65 -10.96 7.51 14.12
N TYR A 66 -10.77 8.45 13.19
CA TYR A 66 -10.42 9.84 13.45
C TYR A 66 -11.49 10.55 14.28
N ASP A 67 -12.77 10.42 13.91
CA ASP A 67 -13.88 11.04 14.63
C ASP A 67 -14.08 10.41 16.01
N ASP A 68 -14.03 9.08 16.07
CA ASP A 68 -14.19 8.31 17.30
C ASP A 68 -13.12 8.66 18.35
N LEU A 69 -11.93 9.03 17.90
CA LEU A 69 -10.78 9.30 18.76
C LEU A 69 -10.40 10.77 18.82
N LEU A 70 -11.35 11.68 18.55
CA LEU A 70 -11.18 13.14 18.72
C LEU A 70 -10.07 13.73 17.85
N GLY A 71 -10.07 13.35 16.58
CA GLY A 71 -9.17 13.88 15.57
C GLY A 71 -7.77 13.28 15.60
N GLN A 72 -7.65 12.03 16.07
CA GLN A 72 -6.37 11.37 16.23
C GLN A 72 -6.13 10.35 15.13
N MET A 73 -4.94 10.38 14.54
CA MET A 73 -4.52 9.37 13.56
C MET A 73 -4.17 8.04 14.24
N PRO A 74 -4.23 6.90 13.53
CA PRO A 74 -3.86 5.59 14.08
C PRO A 74 -2.47 5.58 14.71
N ARG A 75 -2.42 5.44 16.04
CA ARG A 75 -1.19 5.39 16.85
C ARG A 75 -1.38 4.62 18.16
N ASN A 76 -0.29 4.17 18.79
CA ASN A 76 -0.39 3.36 20.01
C ASN A 76 -1.01 4.09 21.22
N GLN A 77 -0.86 5.42 21.33
CA GLN A 77 -1.44 6.21 22.43
C GLN A 77 -1.48 7.74 22.11
N PRO A 78 -2.30 8.53 22.83
CA PRO A 78 -2.56 9.96 22.56
C PRO A 78 -1.38 10.95 22.63
N ALA A 79 -0.15 10.50 22.87
CA ALA A 79 1.05 11.35 22.90
C ALA A 79 2.24 10.76 22.15
N SER A 80 2.03 9.64 21.46
CA SER A 80 3.09 8.93 20.76
C SER A 80 3.19 9.35 19.30
N THR A 81 4.39 9.14 18.76
CA THR A 81 4.75 9.31 17.35
C THR A 81 4.77 7.97 16.59
N ASP A 82 4.49 6.85 17.27
CA ASP A 82 4.31 5.53 16.66
C ASP A 82 2.95 5.48 15.94
N TYR A 83 2.93 6.06 14.74
CA TYR A 83 1.81 6.01 13.81
C TYR A 83 1.87 4.72 12.97
N ASN A 84 0.79 3.95 12.95
CA ASN A 84 0.77 2.70 12.20
C ASN A 84 -0.67 2.23 11.92
N LEU A 85 -0.91 1.59 10.77
CA LEU A 85 -2.24 1.08 10.42
C LEU A 85 -2.66 -0.13 11.27
N ARG A 86 -1.73 -0.79 11.97
CA ARG A 86 -2.04 -1.93 12.87
C ARG A 86 -3.11 -1.60 13.90
N TYR A 87 -3.17 -0.34 14.34
CA TYR A 87 -4.12 0.13 15.35
C TYR A 87 -5.57 0.24 14.83
N LEU A 88 -5.78 -0.01 13.53
CA LEU A 88 -7.10 -0.22 12.95
C LEU A 88 -7.60 -1.66 13.13
N PHE A 89 -6.73 -2.62 13.43
CA PHE A 89 -7.09 -4.02 13.67
C PHE A 89 -7.23 -4.36 15.16
N GLU A 90 -6.42 -3.72 16.01
CA GLU A 90 -6.37 -4.01 17.44
C GLU A 90 -6.44 -2.74 18.29
N LYS A 91 -7.08 -2.84 19.45
CA LYS A 91 -7.20 -1.71 20.37
C LYS A 91 -5.86 -1.47 21.06
N PRO A 92 -5.25 -0.29 20.89
CA PRO A 92 -4.04 0.02 21.64
C PRO A 92 -4.36 0.28 23.12
N ALA A 93 -3.40 0.00 24.00
CA ALA A 93 -3.61 0.06 25.46
C ALA A 93 -4.02 1.47 25.95
N GLY A 94 -3.53 2.53 25.30
CA GLY A 94 -3.76 3.92 25.71
C GLY A 94 -5.14 4.49 25.36
N TRP A 95 -5.98 3.78 24.60
CA TRP A 95 -7.28 4.29 24.17
C TRP A 95 -8.43 3.80 25.03
N GLY A 96 -9.31 4.74 25.39
CA GLY A 96 -10.56 4.45 26.09
C GLY A 96 -11.52 3.61 25.25
N VAL A 97 -12.36 2.84 25.92
CA VAL A 97 -13.44 2.06 25.27
C VAL A 97 -14.49 3.02 24.72
N TYR A 98 -15.04 2.72 23.53
CA TYR A 98 -16.10 3.51 22.93
C TYR A 98 -17.33 3.63 23.82
N LYS A 99 -17.80 4.86 23.97
CA LYS A 99 -19.02 5.22 24.70
C LYS A 99 -20.09 5.66 23.70
N PRO A 100 -21.16 4.86 23.47
CA PRO A 100 -22.21 5.20 22.51
C PRO A 100 -22.91 6.54 22.79
N SER A 101 -23.00 6.96 24.06
CA SER A 101 -23.65 8.22 24.45
C SER A 101 -22.91 9.47 23.98
N THR A 102 -21.59 9.39 23.83
CA THR A 102 -20.75 10.51 23.38
C THR A 102 -20.15 10.27 22.01
N ALA A 103 -20.34 9.07 21.44
CA ALA A 103 -19.69 8.60 20.23
C ALA A 103 -18.15 8.75 20.23
N ILE A 104 -17.52 8.58 21.40
CA ILE A 104 -16.07 8.75 21.58
C ILE A 104 -15.46 7.49 22.18
N GLY A 105 -14.27 7.11 21.72
CA GLY A 105 -13.44 6.00 22.17
C GLY A 105 -13.21 4.97 21.06
N TRP A 106 -12.37 3.97 21.31
CA TRP A 106 -12.10 2.94 20.31
C TRP A 106 -13.29 2.00 20.17
N ARG A 107 -13.93 2.01 18.99
CA ARG A 107 -15.21 1.31 18.72
C ARG A 107 -15.05 -0.16 18.39
N GLY A 108 -13.88 -0.57 17.93
CA GLY A 108 -13.67 -1.91 17.41
C GLY A 108 -12.54 -1.89 16.39
N PRO A 109 -12.16 -3.06 15.85
CA PRO A 109 -11.38 -3.10 14.63
C PRO A 109 -12.15 -2.34 13.54
N TYR A 110 -11.52 -1.32 12.98
CA TYR A 110 -12.05 -0.52 11.88
C TYR A 110 -11.79 -1.21 10.54
N LEU A 111 -10.81 -2.10 10.49
CA LEU A 111 -10.50 -2.97 9.36
C LEU A 111 -10.55 -4.44 9.78
N GLN A 112 -10.80 -5.30 8.80
CA GLN A 112 -10.74 -6.75 8.92
C GLN A 112 -9.84 -7.31 7.81
N GLY A 113 -9.25 -8.48 8.01
CA GLY A 113 -8.45 -9.15 6.98
C GLY A 113 -7.04 -8.56 6.79
N GLY A 114 -6.45 -8.00 7.85
CA GLY A 114 -5.02 -7.65 7.83
C GLY A 114 -4.16 -8.91 7.75
N GLU A 115 -2.96 -8.76 7.21
CA GLU A 115 -1.98 -9.84 7.06
C GLU A 115 -0.69 -9.49 7.81
N SER A 116 0.06 -10.49 8.26
CA SER A 116 1.41 -10.26 8.77
C SER A 116 2.31 -9.82 7.61
N ALA A 117 3.18 -8.83 7.85
CA ALA A 117 4.13 -8.40 6.85
C ALA A 117 5.02 -9.57 6.39
N PRO A 118 5.25 -9.74 5.07
CA PRO A 118 6.13 -10.80 4.59
C PRO A 118 7.57 -10.58 5.07
N GLY A 119 8.35 -11.67 5.11
CA GLY A 119 9.80 -11.54 5.26
C GLY A 119 10.45 -10.98 4.00
N GLY A 120 11.63 -10.37 4.14
CA GLY A 120 12.40 -9.87 2.99
C GLY A 120 11.86 -8.59 2.36
N LEU A 121 11.10 -7.79 3.12
CA LEU A 121 10.79 -6.42 2.72
C LEU A 121 12.07 -5.60 2.55
N ASP A 122 11.99 -4.58 1.69
CA ASP A 122 13.07 -3.62 1.52
C ASP A 122 13.38 -2.87 2.84
N ALA A 123 14.60 -2.36 2.96
CA ALA A 123 15.04 -1.60 4.12
C ALA A 123 14.17 -0.36 4.39
N SER A 124 13.51 0.20 3.37
CA SER A 124 12.59 1.34 3.53
C SER A 124 11.45 1.08 4.51
N PHE A 125 11.05 -0.18 4.73
CA PHE A 125 9.98 -0.55 5.68
C PHE A 125 10.42 -0.61 7.15
N ILE A 126 11.72 -0.61 7.39
CA ILE A 126 12.32 -0.58 8.74
C ILE A 126 13.11 0.71 9.00
N ASP A 127 13.16 1.60 8.01
CA ASP A 127 13.83 2.89 8.08
C ASP A 127 12.96 3.91 8.82
N VAL A 128 13.00 3.84 10.16
CA VAL A 128 12.15 4.64 11.03
C VAL A 128 12.61 6.10 11.06
N PHE A 129 11.67 7.00 10.78
CA PHE A 129 11.90 8.44 10.85
C PHE A 129 12.14 8.91 12.29
N ASP A 130 13.19 9.71 12.43
CA ASP A 130 13.53 10.44 13.64
C ASP A 130 14.10 11.80 13.22
N ALA A 131 13.42 12.88 13.57
CA ALA A 131 13.82 14.23 13.18
C ALA A 131 15.29 14.56 13.56
N SER A 132 15.80 14.01 14.66
CA SER A 132 17.16 14.27 15.13
C SER A 132 18.19 13.24 14.65
N GLY A 133 17.79 11.96 14.55
CA GLY A 133 18.69 10.85 14.26
C GLY A 133 18.62 10.28 12.84
N ASN A 134 17.45 10.35 12.21
CA ASN A 134 17.17 9.80 10.88
C ASN A 134 16.04 10.57 10.15
N PRO A 135 16.32 11.80 9.68
CA PRO A 135 15.32 12.62 8.99
C PRO A 135 14.94 12.05 7.61
N ALA A 136 15.73 11.13 7.06
CA ALA A 136 15.43 10.47 5.80
C ALA A 136 14.48 9.28 5.93
N GLY A 137 14.11 8.90 7.17
CA GLY A 137 13.27 7.74 7.43
C GLY A 137 11.91 7.82 6.74
N LYS A 138 11.38 6.64 6.41
CA LYS A 138 10.20 6.47 5.56
C LYS A 138 8.97 5.99 6.32
N VAL A 139 9.15 5.47 7.53
CA VAL A 139 8.04 4.95 8.37
C VAL A 139 8.11 5.49 9.79
N HIS A 140 6.98 5.51 10.50
CA HIS A 140 6.92 5.92 11.91
C HIS A 140 7.21 4.79 12.89
N ALA A 141 7.14 3.54 12.43
CA ALA A 141 7.47 2.35 13.18
C ALA A 141 7.96 1.26 12.23
N ALA A 142 8.97 0.48 12.65
CA ALA A 142 9.54 -0.58 11.83
C ALA A 142 8.50 -1.67 11.56
N ILE A 143 8.29 -1.99 10.28
CA ILE A 143 7.36 -3.03 9.85
C ILE A 143 8.14 -4.31 9.60
N THR A 144 7.88 -5.30 10.46
CA THR A 144 8.50 -6.62 10.40
C THR A 144 7.42 -7.70 10.40
N SER A 145 7.80 -8.95 10.13
CA SER A 145 6.88 -10.09 10.22
C SER A 145 6.25 -10.30 11.60
N THR A 146 6.79 -9.65 12.64
CA THR A 146 6.29 -9.69 14.01
C THR A 146 5.57 -8.41 14.44
N ALA A 147 5.45 -7.40 13.57
CA ALA A 147 4.89 -6.10 13.89
C ALA A 147 3.35 -6.10 14.05
N GLY A 148 2.70 -7.25 13.87
CA GLY A 148 1.25 -7.42 13.89
C GLY A 148 0.63 -7.41 12.49
N PHE A 149 -0.68 -7.19 12.43
CA PHE A 149 -1.41 -7.11 11.17
C PHE A 149 -1.17 -5.78 10.46
N GLN A 150 -0.92 -5.87 9.16
CA GLN A 150 -0.74 -4.76 8.24
C GLN A 150 -1.81 -4.82 7.15
N VAL A 151 -2.04 -3.69 6.49
CA VAL A 151 -2.87 -3.66 5.28
C VAL A 151 -1.96 -3.98 4.09
N PRO A 152 -2.13 -5.09 3.37
CA PRO A 152 -1.34 -5.37 2.18
C PRO A 152 -1.82 -4.54 0.98
N ASP A 153 -0.90 -4.14 0.13
CA ASP A 153 -1.17 -3.74 -1.24
C ASP A 153 -1.30 -4.98 -2.16
N ALA A 154 -1.58 -4.75 -3.45
CA ALA A 154 -1.76 -5.85 -4.40
C ALA A 154 -0.47 -6.61 -4.74
N TRP A 155 0.70 -6.10 -4.33
CA TRP A 155 1.99 -6.80 -4.41
C TRP A 155 2.35 -7.51 -3.10
N HIS A 156 1.39 -7.63 -2.17
CA HIS A 156 1.54 -8.21 -0.84
C HIS A 156 2.56 -7.50 0.05
N ARG A 157 2.74 -6.19 -0.14
CA ARG A 157 3.59 -5.35 0.71
C ARG A 157 2.73 -4.47 1.60
N PRO A 158 3.19 -4.09 2.81
CA PRO A 158 2.43 -3.22 3.67
C PRO A 158 2.16 -1.83 3.06
N ILE A 159 0.93 -1.34 3.16
CA ILE A 159 0.62 0.07 3.02
C ILE A 159 0.99 0.75 4.34
N VAL A 160 1.70 1.87 4.27
CA VAL A 160 2.16 2.60 5.46
C VAL A 160 1.38 3.89 5.66
N LEU A 161 1.16 4.26 6.91
CA LEU A 161 0.64 5.57 7.29
C LEU A 161 1.83 6.49 7.52
N GLN A 162 1.90 7.59 6.77
CA GLN A 162 2.85 8.65 7.01
C GLN A 162 2.13 9.90 7.51
N ILE A 163 2.55 10.40 8.67
CA ILE A 163 2.24 11.74 9.14
C ILE A 163 3.46 12.62 8.86
N PRO A 164 3.38 13.59 7.95
CA PRO A 164 4.54 14.41 7.63
C PRO A 164 5.08 15.17 8.84
N TYR A 165 6.39 15.37 8.87
CA TYR A 165 7.07 16.16 9.88
C TYR A 165 7.76 17.34 9.21
N TYR A 166 7.49 18.56 9.66
CA TYR A 166 8.12 19.75 9.12
C TYR A 166 8.91 20.45 10.22
N ASP A 167 10.15 20.81 9.92
CA ASP A 167 11.06 21.56 10.79
C ASP A 167 11.78 22.62 9.96
N PRO A 168 11.17 23.81 9.78
CA PRO A 168 11.61 24.81 8.81
C PRO A 168 13.00 25.38 9.09
N ASP A 169 13.41 25.43 10.35
CA ASP A 169 14.69 25.99 10.77
C ASP A 169 15.74 24.90 11.07
N GLY A 170 15.34 23.62 11.02
CA GLY A 170 16.19 22.47 11.29
C GLY A 170 16.75 22.46 12.71
N THR A 171 16.19 23.24 13.62
CA THR A 171 16.66 23.32 15.01
C THR A 171 15.87 22.42 15.94
N GLY A 172 14.71 21.92 15.52
CA GLY A 172 13.79 21.14 16.33
C GLY A 172 13.22 21.90 17.54
N THR A 173 13.39 23.22 17.60
CA THR A 173 13.03 24.06 18.77
C THR A 173 11.96 25.12 18.51
N GLU A 174 11.57 25.33 17.25
CA GLU A 174 10.52 26.29 16.92
C GLU A 174 9.10 25.75 17.17
N TYR A 175 8.16 26.67 17.42
CA TYR A 175 6.71 26.39 17.56
C TYR A 175 6.08 25.78 16.29
N SER A 176 6.82 25.71 15.19
CA SER A 176 6.46 25.13 13.90
C SER A 176 7.05 23.73 13.67
N ALA A 177 8.00 23.27 14.48
CA ALA A 177 8.60 21.94 14.30
C ALA A 177 7.65 20.86 14.82
N GLY A 178 7.13 20.00 13.95
CA GLY A 178 6.15 19.02 14.39
C GLY A 178 5.56 18.14 13.31
N TYR A 179 4.75 17.18 13.76
CA TYR A 179 3.94 16.35 12.89
C TYR A 179 2.67 17.10 12.45
N TYR A 180 2.29 16.93 11.19
CA TYR A 180 1.13 17.57 10.56
C TYR A 180 0.07 16.53 10.16
N PRO A 181 -0.84 16.13 11.08
CA PRO A 181 -1.91 15.18 10.79
C PRO A 181 -2.84 15.60 9.64
N ASP A 182 -2.92 16.89 9.33
CA ASP A 182 -3.72 17.39 8.21
C ASP A 182 -3.17 16.96 6.83
N GLN A 183 -1.87 16.66 6.77
CA GLN A 183 -1.19 16.14 5.58
C GLN A 183 -0.93 14.63 5.68
N ALA A 184 -1.61 13.94 6.60
CA ALA A 184 -1.51 12.50 6.73
C ALA A 184 -1.85 11.79 5.41
N ARG A 185 -1.06 10.77 5.08
CA ARG A 185 -1.19 10.03 3.83
C ARG A 185 -0.96 8.54 4.00
N LEU A 186 -1.56 7.77 3.10
CA LEU A 186 -1.25 6.37 2.90
C LEU A 186 -0.24 6.25 1.77
N VAL A 187 0.75 5.36 1.93
CA VAL A 187 1.77 5.11 0.93
C VAL A 187 1.91 3.61 0.70
N SER A 188 1.78 3.16 -0.54
CA SER A 188 2.25 1.85 -1.00
C SER A 188 3.54 2.04 -1.78
N ALA A 189 4.49 1.13 -1.59
CA ALA A 189 5.79 1.14 -2.24
C ALA A 189 5.75 0.73 -3.74
N GLY A 190 4.55 0.60 -4.31
CA GLY A 190 4.37 0.34 -5.73
C GLY A 190 5.01 -0.97 -6.23
N PRO A 191 5.26 -1.07 -7.55
CA PRO A 191 5.85 -2.25 -8.18
C PRO A 191 7.25 -2.59 -7.68
N ASN A 192 8.13 -1.60 -7.49
CA ASN A 192 9.52 -1.86 -7.09
C ASN A 192 9.64 -2.33 -5.63
N GLY A 193 8.64 -2.02 -4.78
CA GLY A 193 8.60 -2.41 -3.39
C GLY A 193 9.53 -1.61 -2.48
N ILE A 194 9.93 -0.41 -2.86
CA ILE A 194 10.81 0.49 -2.11
C ILE A 194 10.06 1.79 -1.88
N ILE A 195 9.83 2.17 -0.61
CA ILE A 195 9.20 3.44 -0.28
C ILE A 195 10.20 4.56 -0.57
N THR A 196 9.91 5.37 -1.58
CA THR A 196 10.74 6.54 -1.92
C THR A 196 10.21 7.83 -1.29
N THR A 197 8.89 7.90 -1.10
CA THR A 197 8.17 9.03 -0.50
C THR A 197 8.71 9.33 0.90
N PRO A 198 9.38 10.47 1.10
CA PRO A 198 9.94 10.83 2.40
C PRO A 198 8.85 11.32 3.35
N ILE A 199 9.09 11.31 4.66
CA ILE A 199 8.14 11.83 5.66
C ILE A 199 8.22 13.37 5.79
N ASP A 200 9.36 13.98 5.46
CA ASP A 200 9.61 15.41 5.66
C ASP A 200 8.99 16.34 4.60
N ASP A 201 8.35 15.78 3.57
CA ASP A 201 7.63 16.54 2.55
C ASP A 201 6.11 16.38 2.71
N GLY A 202 5.37 17.47 2.90
CA GLY A 202 3.91 17.45 3.05
C GLY A 202 3.15 17.13 1.76
N ASP A 203 3.70 17.51 0.61
CA ASP A 203 3.03 17.36 -0.70
C ASP A 203 3.33 16.01 -1.37
N ALA A 204 4.32 15.29 -0.84
CA ALA A 204 4.77 13.99 -1.33
C ALA A 204 5.18 14.02 -2.82
N ASP A 205 5.73 15.12 -3.31
CA ASP A 205 6.15 15.23 -4.71
C ASP A 205 7.22 14.19 -5.11
N PRO A 206 8.25 13.89 -4.28
CA PRO A 206 9.23 12.87 -4.58
C PRO A 206 8.72 11.48 -4.17
N ARG A 207 7.73 10.97 -4.89
CA ARG A 207 7.09 9.66 -4.65
C ARG A 207 7.49 8.55 -5.62
N GLY A 208 8.19 8.86 -6.72
CA GLY A 208 8.63 7.82 -7.68
C GLY A 208 7.47 6.99 -8.24
N ASP A 209 7.52 5.67 -8.04
CA ASP A 209 6.45 4.72 -8.37
C ASP A 209 5.53 4.38 -7.19
N ASP A 210 5.74 5.00 -6.02
CA ASP A 210 4.86 4.84 -4.87
C ASP A 210 3.43 5.29 -5.22
N ARG A 211 2.45 4.62 -4.61
CA ARG A 211 1.07 5.06 -4.61
C ARG A 211 0.83 5.87 -3.35
N VAL A 212 0.43 7.12 -3.48
CA VAL A 212 0.13 8.00 -2.35
C VAL A 212 -1.35 8.39 -2.35
N LEU A 213 -1.96 8.38 -1.17
CA LEU A 213 -3.32 8.90 -0.97
C LEU A 213 -3.37 9.79 0.26
N LEU A 214 -3.57 11.09 0.07
CA LEU A 214 -3.77 12.03 1.17
C LEU A 214 -5.16 11.85 1.79
N LEU A 215 -5.19 11.87 3.12
CA LEU A 215 -6.38 11.52 3.88
C LEU A 215 -7.37 12.69 3.94
N LYS A 216 -6.89 13.92 4.14
CA LYS A 216 -7.75 15.07 4.44
C LYS A 216 -7.74 16.18 3.39
N ILE A 217 -6.77 16.15 2.48
CA ILE A 217 -6.64 17.14 1.40
C ILE A 217 -6.57 16.45 0.03
N PRO A 218 -6.90 17.16 -1.07
CA PRO A 218 -6.65 16.67 -2.43
C PRO A 218 -5.16 16.44 -2.66
N ASP A 219 -4.83 15.51 -3.54
CA ASP A 219 -3.45 15.24 -3.93
C ASP A 219 -2.96 16.23 -5.00
N PRO A 220 -1.98 17.09 -4.68
CA PRO A 220 -1.47 18.07 -5.63
C PRO A 220 -0.59 17.45 -6.73
N GLY A 221 0.20 16.43 -6.40
CA GLY A 221 1.13 15.78 -7.32
C GLY A 221 0.46 14.72 -8.18
N GLY A 222 -0.49 13.97 -7.60
CA GLY A 222 -1.14 12.84 -8.25
C GLY A 222 -0.22 11.63 -8.42
N ASN A 223 -0.79 10.42 -8.46
CA ASN A 223 -0.02 9.22 -8.77
C ASN A 223 0.19 9.05 -10.28
N THR A 224 1.30 8.44 -10.68
CA THR A 224 1.50 8.00 -12.07
C THR A 224 0.33 7.11 -12.49
N PRO A 225 -0.32 7.35 -13.65
CA PRO A 225 -1.42 6.50 -14.11
C PRO A 225 -1.03 5.01 -14.19
N CYS A 226 -1.94 4.11 -13.80
CA CYS A 226 -1.67 2.67 -13.74
C CYS A 226 -1.35 2.03 -15.11
N ASP A 227 -1.65 2.70 -16.22
CA ASP A 227 -1.31 2.28 -17.58
C ASP A 227 0.10 2.69 -18.02
N LYS A 228 0.84 3.41 -17.16
CA LYS A 228 2.18 3.93 -17.42
C LYS A 228 3.23 3.44 -16.41
N MET A 229 2.87 2.48 -15.56
CA MET A 229 3.76 1.86 -14.57
C MET A 229 4.54 0.68 -15.14
#